data_AF-A0ABD2PAH0-F1
#
_entry.id   AF-A0ABD2PAH0-F1
#
_cell.length_a   1.000
_cell.length_b   1.000
_cell.length_c   1.000
_cell.angle_alpha   90.00
_cell.angle_beta   90.00
_cell.angle_gamma   90.00
#
_symmetry.space_group_name_H-M   'P 1'
#
loop_
_entity.id
_entity.type
_entity.pdbx_description
1 polymer ?
#
loop_
_entity_poly.entity_id
_entity_poly.type
_entity_poly.pdbx_seq_one_letter_code
_entity_poly.pdbx_strand_id
1 'polypeptide(L)'
;MYELYVTESETKNVAPVKEKYYCNVFFTKFNLPFKQPSKNTCQSCDGFQIKIQSSDDDGIKMAKIEKETHSGEAERARSEMAADRMATSEKLFVFSFDLEKALAFP
;
A
#
# COMPACT_ATOMS: atom_id res chain seq x y z
N MET A 1 10.83 -18.90 -4.37
CA MET A 1 11.84 -18.11 -5.13
C MET A 1 13.02 -18.97 -5.57
N TYR A 2 13.66 -19.73 -4.67
CA TYR A 2 14.74 -20.64 -5.07
C TYR A 2 14.29 -21.71 -6.07
N GLU A 3 13.13 -22.33 -5.88
CA GLU A 3 12.57 -23.31 -6.84
C GLU A 3 12.38 -22.73 -8.24
N LEU A 4 11.83 -21.51 -8.34
CA LEU A 4 11.69 -20.80 -9.61
C LEU A 4 13.05 -20.54 -10.28
N TYR A 5 14.07 -20.19 -9.48
CA TYR A 5 15.44 -20.04 -9.95
C TYR A 5 16.04 -21.36 -10.47
N VAL A 6 15.75 -22.49 -9.81
CA VAL A 6 16.18 -23.82 -10.25
C VAL A 6 15.54 -24.16 -11.59
N THR A 7 14.22 -24.02 -11.71
CA THR A 7 13.49 -24.28 -12.96
C THR A 7 13.98 -23.39 -14.12
N GLU A 8 14.26 -22.11 -13.85
CA GLU A 8 14.82 -21.21 -14.85
C GLU A 8 16.26 -21.60 -15.25
N SER A 9 17.07 -22.04 -14.27
CA SER A 9 18.43 -22.50 -14.53
C SER A 9 18.45 -23.77 -15.38
N GLU A 10 17.57 -24.73 -15.10
CA GLU A 10 17.36 -25.93 -15.90
C GLU A 10 16.93 -25.58 -17.33
N THR A 11 15.99 -24.65 -17.49
CA THR A 11 15.54 -24.16 -18.81
C THR A 11 16.69 -23.55 -19.61
N LYS A 12 17.64 -22.89 -18.94
CA LYS A 12 18.82 -22.27 -19.55
C LYS A 12 20.03 -23.21 -19.66
N ASN A 13 19.88 -24.49 -19.29
CA ASN A 13 20.98 -25.47 -19.20
C ASN A 13 22.16 -24.99 -18.34
N VAL A 14 21.87 -24.28 -17.25
CA VAL A 14 22.86 -23.83 -16.26
C VAL A 14 22.65 -24.61 -14.98
N ALA A 15 23.73 -25.10 -14.36
CA ALA A 15 23.66 -25.77 -13.08
C ALA A 15 23.29 -24.77 -11.96
N PRO A 16 22.22 -25.00 -11.19
CA PRO A 16 21.84 -24.11 -10.11
C PRO A 16 22.84 -24.18 -8.95
N VAL A 17 23.10 -23.03 -8.33
CA VAL A 17 23.90 -22.95 -7.10
C VAL A 17 23.12 -23.48 -5.90
N LYS A 18 23.83 -23.87 -4.83
CA LYS A 18 23.18 -24.31 -3.58
C LYS A 18 22.29 -23.20 -3.01
N GLU A 19 21.15 -23.59 -2.45
CA GLU A 19 20.15 -22.69 -1.86
C GLU A 19 20.76 -21.67 -0.88
N LYS A 20 21.66 -22.11 0.01
CA LYS A 20 22.35 -21.23 0.95
C LYS A 20 23.09 -20.07 0.25
N TYR A 21 23.74 -20.36 -0.87
CA TYR A 21 24.47 -19.36 -1.65
C TYR A 21 23.51 -18.45 -2.41
N TYR A 22 22.46 -19.02 -3.01
CA TYR A 22 21.38 -18.26 -3.64
C TYR A 22 20.77 -17.26 -2.65
N CYS A 23 20.37 -17.70 -1.46
CA CYS A 23 19.79 -16.86 -0.41
C CYS A 23 20.77 -15.77 0.03
N ASN A 24 22.05 -16.11 0.23
CA ASN A 24 23.05 -15.12 0.60
C ASN A 24 23.18 -14.00 -0.46
N VAL A 25 23.27 -14.36 -1.74
CA VAL A 25 23.33 -13.37 -2.84
C VAL A 25 22.03 -12.59 -2.93
N PHE A 26 20.88 -13.26 -2.83
CA PHE A 26 19.56 -12.64 -2.89
C PHE A 26 19.37 -11.57 -1.80
N PHE A 27 19.74 -11.87 -0.56
CA PHE A 27 19.60 -10.93 0.55
C PHE A 27 20.69 -9.85 0.58
N THR A 28 21.95 -10.19 0.26
CA THR A 28 23.07 -9.24 0.42
C THR A 28 23.35 -8.40 -0.81
N LYS A 29 23.05 -8.90 -2.03
CA LYS A 29 23.35 -8.21 -3.28
C LYS A 29 22.14 -7.55 -3.92
N PHE A 30 20.97 -8.16 -3.80
CA PHE A 30 19.74 -7.59 -4.35
C PHE A 30 19.01 -6.71 -3.34
N ASN A 31 19.43 -6.73 -2.06
CA ASN A 31 18.88 -5.92 -0.98
C ASN A 31 17.36 -5.76 -1.10
N LEU A 32 16.71 -6.91 -1.29
CA LEU A 32 15.27 -7.09 -1.18
C LEU A 32 15.04 -7.65 0.23
N PRO A 33 15.23 -6.86 1.32
CA PRO A 33 14.50 -7.21 2.52
C PRO A 33 13.04 -7.26 2.06
N PHE A 34 12.31 -8.30 2.44
CA PHE A 34 10.87 -8.31 2.26
C PHE A 34 10.37 -7.05 2.97
N LYS A 35 10.18 -5.95 2.23
CA LYS A 35 9.56 -4.76 2.76
C LYS A 35 8.24 -5.28 3.29
N GLN A 36 7.96 -4.99 4.56
CA GLN A 36 6.63 -5.23 5.09
C GLN A 36 5.65 -4.67 4.04
N PRO A 37 4.65 -5.46 3.62
CA PRO A 37 3.63 -4.95 2.72
C PRO A 37 3.17 -3.62 3.28
N SER A 38 3.43 -2.53 2.55
CA SER A 38 2.92 -1.24 2.95
C SER A 38 1.41 -1.40 2.98
N LYS A 39 0.79 -1.27 4.15
CA LYS A 39 -0.66 -1.12 4.24
C LYS A 39 -1.01 0.22 3.61
N ASN A 40 -1.03 0.24 2.28
CA ASN A 40 -1.48 1.36 1.45
C ASN A 40 -2.98 1.24 1.17
N THR A 41 -3.70 0.37 1.89
CA THR A 41 -5.14 0.20 1.74
C THR A 41 -5.84 0.81 2.96
N CYS A 42 -6.87 1.59 2.68
CA CYS A 42 -7.77 2.11 3.70
C CYS A 42 -8.76 0.99 4.07
N GLN A 43 -8.86 0.67 5.36
CA GLN A 43 -9.77 -0.39 5.84
C GLN A 43 -11.23 -0.10 5.50
N SER A 44 -11.64 1.18 5.51
CA SER A 44 -12.98 1.61 5.10
C SER A 44 -13.22 1.35 3.62
N CYS A 45 -12.25 1.70 2.76
CA CYS A 45 -12.32 1.42 1.32
C CYS A 45 -12.42 -0.07 1.02
N ASP A 46 -11.62 -0.89 1.72
CA ASP A 46 -11.66 -2.35 1.60
C ASP A 46 -13.05 -2.88 2.05
N GLY A 47 -13.60 -2.34 3.15
CA GLY A 47 -14.94 -2.67 3.63
C GLY A 47 -16.05 -2.31 2.63
N PHE A 48 -15.99 -1.14 2.00
CA PHE A 48 -16.95 -0.76 0.96
C PHE A 48 -16.84 -1.66 -0.27
N GLN A 49 -15.62 -2.01 -0.67
CA GLN A 49 -15.36 -2.91 -1.79
C GLN A 49 -16.01 -4.29 -1.54
N ILE A 50 -15.88 -4.83 -0.33
CA ILE A 50 -16.51 -6.09 0.07
C ILE A 50 -18.03 -5.97 -0.02
N LYS A 51 -18.63 -4.94 0.60
CA LYS A 51 -20.09 -4.71 0.55
C LYS A 51 -20.61 -4.64 -0.89
N ILE A 52 -19.92 -3.92 -1.77
CA ILE A 52 -20.29 -3.80 -3.19
C ILE A 52 -20.27 -5.17 -3.90
N GLN A 53 -19.40 -6.09 -3.48
CA GLN A 53 -19.28 -7.41 -4.09
C GLN A 53 -20.24 -8.45 -3.50
N SER A 54 -20.69 -8.27 -2.25
CA SER A 54 -21.45 -9.29 -1.51
C SER A 54 -22.90 -8.93 -1.18
N SER A 55 -23.33 -7.68 -1.38
CA SER A 55 -24.68 -7.21 -1.01
C SER A 55 -25.70 -7.32 -2.15
N ASP A 56 -26.97 -7.16 -1.79
CA ASP A 56 -28.10 -6.96 -2.70
C ASP A 56 -28.07 -5.57 -3.36
N ASP A 57 -28.95 -5.33 -4.34
CA ASP A 57 -28.88 -4.16 -5.21
C ASP A 57 -29.00 -2.81 -4.45
N ASP A 58 -29.75 -2.80 -3.35
CA ASP A 58 -29.87 -1.62 -2.47
C ASP A 58 -28.64 -1.47 -1.56
N GLY A 59 -28.10 -2.56 -1.01
CA GLY A 59 -26.84 -2.53 -0.26
C GLY A 59 -25.65 -2.08 -1.12
N ILE A 60 -25.62 -2.46 -2.41
CA ILE A 60 -24.60 -2.01 -3.37
C ILE A 60 -24.69 -0.50 -3.60
N LYS A 61 -25.90 0.05 -3.80
CA LYS A 61 -26.10 1.49 -4.00
C LYS A 61 -25.64 2.28 -2.78
N MET A 62 -26.03 1.84 -1.58
CA MET A 62 -25.61 2.49 -0.34
C MET A 62 -24.09 2.44 -0.17
N ALA A 63 -23.46 1.29 -0.38
CA ALA A 63 -22.00 1.14 -0.25
C ALA A 63 -21.23 2.01 -1.27
N LYS A 64 -21.77 2.23 -2.48
CA LYS A 64 -21.20 3.18 -3.45
C LYS A 64 -21.29 4.63 -2.98
N ILE A 65 -22.42 5.04 -2.41
CA ILE A 65 -22.61 6.39 -1.86
C ILE A 65 -21.66 6.63 -0.68
N GLU A 66 -21.54 5.66 0.23
CA GLU A 66 -20.60 5.72 1.35
C GLU A 66 -19.15 5.86 0.86
N LYS A 67 -18.76 5.07 -0.15
CA LYS A 67 -17.42 5.12 -0.76
C LYS A 67 -17.12 6.47 -1.42
N GLU A 68 -18.08 7.04 -2.13
CA GLU A 68 -17.93 8.34 -2.78
C GLU A 68 -17.76 9.46 -1.74
N THR A 69 -18.61 9.44 -0.71
CA THR A 69 -18.54 10.41 0.40
C THR A 69 -17.17 10.38 1.07
N HIS A 70 -16.70 9.19 1.44
CA HIS A 70 -15.38 9.02 2.06
C HIS A 70 -14.24 9.51 1.15
N SER A 71 -14.32 9.23 -0.15
CA SER A 71 -13.31 9.70 -1.12
C SER A 71 -13.29 11.23 -1.24
N GLY A 72 -14.48 11.86 -1.22
CA GLY A 72 -14.62 13.31 -1.24
C GLY A 72 -14.07 13.99 0.01
N GLU A 73 -14.30 13.42 1.19
CA GLU A 73 -13.73 13.90 2.45
C GLU A 73 -12.19 13.82 2.44
N ALA A 74 -11.65 12.70 1.96
CA ALA A 74 -10.21 12.51 1.85
C ALA A 74 -9.57 13.51 0.86
N GLU A 75 -10.25 13.84 -0.24
CA GLU A 75 -9.79 14.86 -1.19
C GLU A 75 -9.84 16.27 -0.59
N ARG A 76 -10.91 16.59 0.13
CA ARG A 76 -11.03 17.87 0.86
C ARG A 76 -9.88 18.04 1.85
N ALA A 77 -9.61 17.03 2.68
CA ALA A 77 -8.52 17.06 3.64
C ALA A 77 -7.16 17.27 2.95
N ARG A 78 -6.90 16.59 1.83
CA ARG A 78 -5.68 16.80 1.03
C ARG A 78 -5.57 18.22 0.47
N SER A 79 -6.67 18.79 -0.01
CA SER A 79 -6.73 20.15 -0.53
C SER A 79 -6.44 21.18 0.56
N GLU A 80 -7.04 21.01 1.75
CA GLU A 80 -6.80 21.86 2.92
C GLU A 80 -5.34 21.78 3.38
N MET A 81 -4.77 20.58 3.48
CA MET A 81 -3.34 20.39 3.80
C MET A 81 -2.41 21.07 2.78
N ALA A 82 -2.78 21.05 1.49
CA ALA A 82 -2.02 21.73 0.46
C ALA A 82 -2.11 23.26 0.60
N ALA A 83 -3.30 23.79 0.91
CA ALA A 83 -3.50 25.21 1.15
C ALA A 83 -2.71 25.70 2.38
N ASP A 84 -2.76 24.94 3.48
CA ASP A 84 -1.99 25.19 4.70
C ASP A 84 -0.48 25.24 4.43
N ARG A 85 0.01 24.30 3.61
CA ARG A 85 1.41 24.29 3.19
C ARG A 85 1.78 25.54 2.38
N MET A 86 0.89 26.04 1.54
CA MET A 86 1.12 27.28 0.78
C MET A 86 1.07 28.54 1.65
N ALA A 87 0.31 28.52 2.75
CA ALA A 87 0.24 29.63 3.70
C ALA A 87 1.45 29.71 4.65
N THR A 88 2.37 28.74 4.59
CA THR A 88 3.58 28.71 5.41
C THR A 88 4.48 29.91 5.12
N SER A 89 5.01 30.55 6.17
CA SER A 89 5.91 31.71 6.06
C SER A 89 7.02 31.65 7.11
N GLU A 90 8.00 32.55 7.07
CA GLU A 90 9.06 32.62 8.10
C GLU A 90 8.53 32.78 9.53
N LYS A 91 7.29 33.29 9.69
CA LYS A 91 6.64 33.49 10.99
C LYS A 91 5.58 32.43 11.31
N LEU A 92 5.22 31.57 10.36
CA LEU A 92 4.17 30.56 10.53
C LEU A 92 4.66 29.21 10.03
N PHE A 93 4.90 28.31 10.97
CA PHE A 93 5.23 26.92 10.70
C PHE A 93 3.98 26.06 10.83
N VAL A 94 3.63 25.30 9.78
CA VAL A 94 2.47 24.42 9.77
C VAL A 94 2.94 22.96 9.66
N PHE A 95 2.40 22.10 10.51
CA PHE A 95 2.65 20.66 10.48
C PHE A 95 1.33 19.91 10.46
N SER A 96 1.11 19.14 9.40
CA SER A 96 -0.13 18.41 9.14
C SER A 96 0.23 16.94 8.90
N PHE A 97 -0.44 16.02 9.57
CA PHE A 97 -0.19 14.58 9.47
C PHE A 97 -1.48 13.82 9.25
N ASP A 98 -1.46 12.93 8.26
CA ASP A 98 -2.56 12.04 7.93
C ASP A 98 -2.52 10.82 8.88
N LEU A 99 -3.52 10.71 9.75
CA LEU A 99 -3.66 9.61 10.70
C LEU A 99 -4.26 8.34 10.06
N GLU A 100 -4.88 8.43 8.90
CA GLU A 100 -5.41 7.26 8.18
C GLU A 100 -4.28 6.47 7.49
N LYS A 101 -3.16 7.14 7.19
CA LYS A 101 -1.90 6.52 6.72
C LYS A 101 -0.87 6.27 7.83
N ALA A 102 -1.16 6.64 9.07
CA ALA A 102 -0.27 6.31 10.16
C ALA A 102 -0.28 4.80 10.37
N LEU A 103 0.92 4.21 10.46
CA LEU A 103 1.13 2.81 10.84
C LEU A 103 0.21 2.47 12.01
N ALA A 104 -0.43 1.29 11.97
CA ALA A 104 -1.19 0.79 13.10
C ALA A 104 -0.31 0.90 14.36
N PHE A 105 -0.69 1.78 15.28
CA PHE A 105 -0.04 1.86 16.57
C PHE A 105 -0.33 0.56 17.33
N PRO A 106 0.67 -0.01 18.05
CA PRO A 106 0.53 -1.29 18.73
C PRO A 106 -0.63 -1.32 19.75
#